data_AF-A0A1G9MK43-F1
#
_entry.id   AF-A0A1G9MK43-F1
#
_cell.length_a   1.000
_cell.length_b   1.000
_cell.length_c   1.000
_cell.angle_alpha   90.00
_cell.angle_beta   90.00
_cell.angle_gamma   90.00
#
_symmetry.space_group_name_H-M   'P 1'
#
loop_
_entity.id
_entity.type
_entity.pdbx_description
1 polymer ?
#
loop_
_entity_poly.entity_id
_entity_poly.type
_entity_poly.pdbx_seq_one_letter_code
_entity_poly.pdbx_strand_id
1 'polypeptide(L)'
;MTTLTVPGTAAVRAGAADMLRTGGWIQGRYYSESPTTPGFDLVGAISLAAGLPVTELACVKPSSTDPGYLARWDVAQQVCAEIAAVLGRPKDEASPPRWLAFWNDRATLVDVLGALEGQAA
;
A
#
# COMPACT_ATOMS: atom_id res chain seq x y z
N MET A 1 3.45 -27.46 -4.59
CA MET A 1 3.87 -26.09 -4.26
C MET A 1 3.40 -25.19 -5.38
N THR A 2 2.33 -24.42 -5.15
CA THR A 2 1.88 -23.42 -6.12
C THR A 2 2.84 -22.26 -6.02
N THR A 3 3.71 -22.09 -7.00
CA THR A 3 4.54 -20.89 -7.13
C THR A 3 3.57 -19.73 -7.34
N LEU A 4 3.24 -19.01 -6.26
CA LEU A 4 2.48 -17.76 -6.36
C LEU A 4 3.32 -16.81 -7.20
N THR A 5 2.91 -16.59 -8.45
CA THR A 5 3.53 -15.65 -9.37
C THR A 5 3.69 -14.30 -8.67
N VAL A 6 4.90 -13.75 -8.69
CA VAL A 6 5.17 -12.41 -8.16
C VAL A 6 4.43 -11.40 -9.04
N PRO A 7 3.43 -10.66 -8.52
CA PRO A 7 2.73 -9.67 -9.31
C PRO A 7 3.67 -8.51 -9.64
N GLY A 8 3.54 -7.94 -10.84
CA GLY A 8 4.22 -6.69 -11.18
C GLY A 8 3.59 -5.48 -10.49
N THR A 9 4.30 -4.35 -10.46
CA THR A 9 3.84 -3.10 -9.83
C THR A 9 2.47 -2.65 -10.33
N ALA A 10 2.19 -2.76 -11.64
CA ALA A 10 0.89 -2.42 -12.24
C ALA A 10 -0.26 -3.28 -11.68
N ALA A 11 -0.04 -4.58 -11.50
CA ALA A 11 -1.06 -5.48 -10.94
C ALA A 11 -1.31 -5.17 -9.45
N VAL A 12 -0.25 -4.87 -8.70
CA VAL A 12 -0.37 -4.45 -7.30
C VAL A 12 -1.13 -3.14 -7.17
N ARG A 13 -0.87 -2.15 -8.04
CA ARG A 13 -1.60 -0.88 -8.09
C ARG A 13 -3.09 -1.07 -8.36
N ALA A 14 -3.43 -1.85 -9.39
CA ALA A 14 -4.81 -2.13 -9.75
C ALA A 14 -5.57 -2.84 -8.62
N GLY A 15 -4.96 -3.89 -8.04
CA GLY A 15 -5.55 -4.61 -6.91
C GLY A 15 -5.77 -3.73 -5.68
N ALA A 16 -4.80 -2.87 -5.35
CA ALA A 16 -4.92 -1.94 -4.24
C ALA A 16 -6.04 -0.90 -4.48
N ALA A 17 -6.15 -0.37 -5.70
CA ALA A 17 -7.21 0.57 -6.07
C ALA A 17 -8.61 -0.07 -5.95
N ASP A 18 -8.78 -1.32 -6.41
CA ASP A 18 -10.04 -2.05 -6.29
C ASP A 18 -10.42 -2.32 -4.83
N MET A 19 -9.46 -2.70 -3.99
CA MET A 19 -9.69 -2.84 -2.54
C MET A 19 -10.13 -1.53 -1.90
N LEU A 20 -9.48 -0.42 -2.25
CA LEU A 20 -9.84 0.90 -1.72
C LEU A 20 -11.25 1.33 -2.15
N ARG A 21 -11.67 1.02 -3.39
CA ARG A 21 -13.04 1.30 -3.87
C ARG A 21 -14.13 0.47 -3.19
N THR A 22 -13.84 -0.78 -2.85
CA THR A 22 -14.83 -1.74 -2.33
C THR A 22 -15.07 -1.62 -0.83
N GLY A 23 -14.21 -0.89 -0.12
CA GLY A 23 -14.36 -0.65 1.32
C GLY A 23 -13.08 -0.27 2.05
N GLY A 24 -12.02 0.15 1.34
CA GLY A 24 -10.83 0.67 2.00
C GLY A 24 -11.04 2.09 2.50
N TRP A 25 -10.20 2.50 3.46
CA TRP A 25 -10.23 3.83 4.04
C TRP A 25 -8.84 4.44 4.06
N ILE A 26 -8.79 5.75 4.28
CA ILE A 26 -7.54 6.46 4.51
C ILE A 26 -7.41 6.67 6.02
N GLN A 27 -6.25 6.29 6.58
CA GLN A 27 -5.99 6.22 8.03
C GLN A 27 -6.34 7.50 8.82
N GLY A 28 -6.35 8.69 8.21
CA GLY A 28 -6.77 9.90 8.93
C GLY A 28 -8.23 9.95 9.35
N ARG A 29 -9.11 9.16 8.72
CA ARG A 29 -10.49 8.92 9.20
C ARG A 29 -10.59 7.81 10.24
N TYR A 30 -9.54 7.02 10.46
CA TYR A 30 -9.54 5.89 11.41
C TYR A 30 -9.75 6.36 12.84
N TYR A 31 -9.07 7.44 13.25
CA TYR A 31 -9.16 7.94 14.62
C TYR A 31 -10.40 8.79 14.91
N SER A 32 -10.93 9.49 13.90
CA SER A 32 -12.02 10.46 14.08
C SER A 32 -13.40 9.94 13.64
N GLU A 33 -13.47 8.95 12.74
CA GLU A 33 -14.74 8.50 12.14
C GLU A 33 -15.01 6.99 12.25
N SER A 34 -14.10 6.19 12.83
CA SER A 34 -14.19 4.72 13.04
C SER A 34 -15.38 4.07 12.33
N PRO A 35 -15.31 3.88 10.99
CA PRO A 35 -16.43 3.32 10.26
C PRO A 35 -16.78 1.94 10.83
N THR A 36 -18.07 1.68 11.02
CA THR A 36 -18.60 0.38 11.50
C THR A 36 -18.38 -0.76 10.50
N THR A 37 -17.83 -0.46 9.32
CA THR A 37 -17.51 -1.43 8.27
C THR A 37 -16.02 -1.74 8.33
N PRO A 38 -15.59 -3.02 8.33
CA PRO A 38 -14.19 -3.43 8.19
C PRO A 38 -13.62 -3.10 6.81
N GLY A 39 -12.32 -2.84 6.72
CA GLY A 39 -11.65 -2.30 5.54
C GLY A 39 -10.14 -2.17 5.78
N PHE A 40 -9.43 -1.67 4.78
CA PHE A 40 -7.96 -1.64 4.77
C PHE A 40 -7.46 -0.23 4.45
N ASP A 41 -6.34 0.17 5.05
CA ASP A 41 -5.62 1.37 4.65
C ASP A 41 -4.86 1.15 3.33
N LEU A 42 -4.28 2.22 2.76
CA LEU A 42 -3.49 2.15 1.53
C LEU A 42 -2.34 1.14 1.62
N VAL A 43 -1.61 1.11 2.74
CA VAL A 43 -0.45 0.23 2.92
C VAL A 43 -0.89 -1.24 3.03
N GLY A 44 -2.02 -1.49 3.69
CA GLY A 44 -2.66 -2.78 3.79
C GLY A 44 -3.22 -3.26 2.46
N ALA A 45 -3.84 -2.37 1.68
CA ALA A 45 -4.32 -2.66 0.34
C ALA A 45 -3.17 -3.05 -0.60
N ILE A 46 -2.05 -2.32 -0.57
CA ILE A 46 -0.83 -2.66 -1.33
C ILE A 46 -0.26 -4.01 -0.87
N SER A 47 -0.20 -4.26 0.44
CA SER A 47 0.29 -5.54 0.99
C SER A 47 -0.54 -6.72 0.49
N LEU A 48 -1.87 -6.62 0.59
CA LEU A 48 -2.79 -7.68 0.16
C LEU A 48 -2.75 -7.87 -1.36
N ALA A 49 -2.70 -6.80 -2.15
CA ALA A 49 -2.57 -6.86 -3.61
C ALA A 49 -1.24 -7.52 -4.04
N ALA A 50 -0.19 -7.37 -3.24
CA ALA A 50 1.08 -8.06 -3.41
C ALA A 50 1.08 -9.49 -2.85
N GLY A 51 -0.03 -10.00 -2.30
CA GLY A 51 -0.10 -11.34 -1.71
C GLY A 51 0.68 -11.48 -0.39
N LEU A 52 0.76 -10.40 0.38
CA LEU A 52 1.39 -10.34 1.71
C LEU A 52 0.33 -10.14 2.80
N PRO A 53 0.64 -10.46 4.07
CA PRO A 53 -0.20 -10.07 5.20
C PRO A 53 -0.40 -8.55 5.27
N VAL A 54 -1.57 -8.11 5.70
CA VAL A 54 -1.98 -6.68 5.72
C VAL A 54 -0.99 -5.76 6.46
N THR A 55 -0.35 -6.24 7.51
CA THR A 55 0.58 -5.46 8.34
C THR A 55 2.03 -5.55 7.86
N GLU A 56 2.33 -6.30 6.80
CA GLU A 56 3.71 -6.66 6.49
C GLU A 56 4.55 -5.47 6.04
N LEU A 57 3.98 -4.53 5.30
CA LEU A 57 4.69 -3.31 4.86
C LEU A 57 4.83 -2.27 5.97
N ALA A 58 4.11 -2.41 7.09
CA ALA A 58 4.35 -1.61 8.28
C ALA A 58 5.62 -2.06 9.03
N CYS A 59 6.14 -3.26 8.74
CA CYS A 59 7.38 -3.76 9.30
C CYS A 59 8.60 -3.19 8.55
N VAL A 60 9.65 -2.84 9.30
CA VAL A 60 10.92 -2.34 8.74
C VAL A 60 11.66 -3.41 7.93
N LYS A 61 11.43 -4.69 8.23
CA LYS A 61 12.06 -5.83 7.56
C LYS A 61 11.09 -7.02 7.54
N PRO A 62 10.98 -7.77 6.43
CA PRO A 62 10.18 -8.98 6.37
C PRO A 62 10.81 -10.08 7.24
N SER A 63 9.97 -10.88 7.90
CA SER A 63 10.43 -11.99 8.76
C SER A 63 10.73 -13.28 7.99
N SER A 64 10.32 -13.37 6.73
CA SER A 64 10.45 -14.55 5.88
C SER A 64 11.79 -14.59 5.13
N THR A 65 12.29 -15.80 4.88
CA THR A 65 13.44 -16.08 3.99
C THR A 65 13.02 -16.65 2.64
N ASP A 66 11.71 -16.79 2.38
CA ASP A 66 11.19 -17.30 1.11
C ASP A 66 11.47 -16.30 -0.03
N PRO A 67 12.18 -16.69 -1.11
CA PRO A 67 12.51 -15.77 -2.20
C PRO A 67 11.27 -15.19 -2.89
N GLY A 68 10.19 -15.96 -3.01
CA GLY A 68 8.94 -15.48 -3.59
C GLY A 68 8.27 -14.42 -2.72
N TYR A 69 8.27 -14.63 -1.41
CA TYR A 69 7.80 -13.66 -0.42
C TYR A 69 8.61 -12.36 -0.46
N LEU A 70 9.94 -12.47 -0.46
CA LEU A 70 10.83 -11.30 -0.50
C LEU A 70 10.64 -10.50 -1.79
N ALA A 71 10.49 -11.18 -2.94
CA ALA A 71 10.20 -10.52 -4.20
C ALA A 71 8.85 -9.78 -4.19
N ARG A 72 7.80 -10.36 -3.60
CA ARG A 72 6.50 -9.69 -3.41
C ARG A 72 6.62 -8.48 -2.48
N TRP A 73 7.41 -8.61 -1.42
CA TRP A 73 7.71 -7.52 -0.50
C TRP A 73 8.45 -6.36 -1.19
N ASP A 74 9.46 -6.66 -2.01
CA ASP A 74 10.19 -5.65 -2.77
C ASP A 74 9.30 -4.88 -3.75
N VAL A 75 8.44 -5.58 -4.50
CA VAL A 75 7.46 -4.93 -5.40
C VAL A 75 6.53 -4.01 -4.61
N ALA A 76 6.02 -4.48 -3.48
CA ALA A 76 5.11 -3.71 -2.64
C ALA A 76 5.80 -2.47 -2.03
N GLN A 77 7.06 -2.59 -1.62
CA GLN A 77 7.88 -1.47 -1.17
C GLN A 77 8.11 -0.45 -2.29
N GLN A 78 8.38 -0.92 -3.50
CA GLN A 78 8.53 -0.06 -4.67
C GLN A 78 7.24 0.74 -4.94
N VAL A 79 6.07 0.08 -4.92
CA VAL A 79 4.77 0.77 -5.09
C VAL A 79 4.58 1.82 -3.99
N CYS A 80 4.84 1.49 -2.72
CA CYS A 80 4.78 2.46 -1.63
C CYS A 80 5.70 3.67 -1.87
N ALA A 81 6.93 3.44 -2.35
CA ALA A 81 7.87 4.52 -2.64
C ALA A 81 7.40 5.43 -3.77
N GLU A 82 6.90 4.86 -4.86
CA GLU A 82 6.37 5.60 -6.02
C GLU A 82 5.13 6.42 -5.63
N ILE A 83 4.18 5.80 -4.92
CA ILE A 83 2.98 6.49 -4.44
C ILE A 83 3.33 7.63 -3.49
N ALA A 84 4.24 7.37 -2.55
CA ALA A 84 4.67 8.40 -1.62
C ALA A 84 5.34 9.58 -2.33
N ALA A 85 6.12 9.33 -3.37
CA ALA A 85 6.72 10.38 -4.17
C ALA A 85 5.67 11.24 -4.89
N VAL A 86 4.66 10.62 -5.51
CA VAL A 86 3.55 11.33 -6.17
C VAL A 86 2.76 12.18 -5.19
N LEU A 87 2.52 11.64 -4.00
CA LEU A 87 1.81 12.30 -2.92
C LEU A 87 2.65 13.38 -2.20
N GLY A 88 3.88 13.62 -2.65
CA GLY A 88 4.71 14.73 -2.17
C GLY A 88 5.46 14.43 -0.88
N ARG A 89 5.84 13.16 -0.64
CA ARG A 89 6.66 12.78 0.51
C ARG A 89 7.94 13.60 0.60
N PRO A 90 8.22 14.22 1.77
CA PRO A 90 9.49 14.88 2.03
C PRO A 90 10.67 13.91 1.84
N LYS A 91 11.76 14.39 1.23
CA LYS A 91 12.93 13.56 0.90
C LYS A 91 13.72 13.09 2.12
N ASP A 92 13.56 13.78 3.25
CA ASP A 92 14.17 13.52 4.55
C ASP A 92 13.42 12.47 5.37
N GLU A 93 12.19 12.13 4.99
CA GLU A 93 11.49 11.00 5.58
C GLU A 93 12.15 9.69 5.14
N ALA A 94 12.45 8.79 6.07
CA ALA A 94 13.30 7.63 5.78
C ALA A 94 12.52 6.44 5.21
N SER A 95 11.23 6.31 5.52
CA SER A 95 10.45 5.12 5.19
C SER A 95 9.14 5.49 4.47
N PRO A 96 9.04 5.23 3.15
CA PRO A 96 7.81 5.49 2.40
C PRO A 96 6.57 4.78 2.95
N PRO A 97 6.60 3.47 3.31
CA PRO A 97 5.42 2.81 3.90
C PRO A 97 5.03 3.41 5.24
N ARG A 98 6.02 3.71 6.10
CA ARG A 98 5.77 4.34 7.40
C ARG A 98 5.14 5.71 7.20
N TRP A 99 5.68 6.50 6.26
CA TRP A 99 5.11 7.79 5.91
C TRP A 99 3.68 7.64 5.40
N LEU A 100 3.40 6.75 4.45
CA LEU A 100 2.03 6.51 3.97
C LEU A 100 1.09 6.10 5.11
N ALA A 101 1.57 5.31 6.07
CA ALA A 101 0.80 4.91 7.24
C ALA A 101 0.47 6.08 8.20
N PHE A 102 1.28 7.13 8.25
CA PHE A 102 1.08 8.29 9.15
C PHE A 102 0.66 9.59 8.45
N TRP A 103 0.89 9.70 7.14
CA TRP A 103 0.67 10.91 6.33
C TRP A 103 -0.75 10.98 5.75
N ASN A 104 -1.47 9.87 5.80
CA ASN A 104 -2.84 9.71 5.30
C ASN A 104 -3.87 10.73 5.86
N ASP A 105 -3.52 11.53 6.87
CA ASP A 105 -4.37 12.60 7.41
C ASP A 105 -4.60 13.79 6.46
N ARG A 106 -3.84 13.88 5.35
CA ARG A 106 -3.84 15.04 4.45
C ARG A 106 -4.33 14.75 3.02
N ALA A 107 -4.67 13.50 2.71
CA ALA A 107 -5.06 13.07 1.36
C ALA A 107 -6.49 12.52 1.32
N THR A 108 -7.19 12.76 0.21
CA THR A 108 -8.52 12.19 -0.05
C THR A 108 -8.41 10.86 -0.79
N LEU A 109 -9.50 10.08 -0.80
CA LEU A 109 -9.57 8.83 -1.58
C LEU A 109 -9.31 9.09 -3.06
N VAL A 110 -9.74 10.25 -3.58
CA VAL A 110 -9.49 10.66 -4.97
C VAL A 110 -8.00 10.87 -5.22
N ASP A 111 -7.28 11.53 -4.32
CA ASP A 111 -5.83 11.77 -4.46
C ASP A 111 -5.05 10.44 -4.47
N VAL A 112 -5.43 9.52 -3.58
CA VAL A 112 -4.81 8.19 -3.46
C VAL A 112 -5.07 7.34 -4.70
N LEU A 113 -6.31 7.30 -5.18
CA LEU A 113 -6.66 6.58 -6.41
C LEU A 113 -5.94 7.19 -7.63
N GLY A 114 -5.87 8.52 -7.71
CA GLY A 114 -5.11 9.23 -8.74
C GLY A 114 -3.63 8.85 -8.74
N ALA A 115 -3.00 8.73 -7.57
CA ALA A 115 -1.61 8.30 -7.44
C ALA A 115 -1.40 6.82 -7.83
N LEU A 116 -2.36 5.95 -7.52
CA LEU A 116 -2.33 4.53 -7.90
C LEU A 116 -2.46 4.34 -9.42
N GLU A 117 -3.39 5.05 -10.04
CA GLU A 117 -3.77 4.89 -11.46
C GLU A 117 -2.93 5.71 -12.42
N GLY A 118 -2.48 6.91 -12.01
CA GLY A 118 -1.68 7.82 -12.84
C GLY A 118 -0.27 7.33 -13.19
N GLN A 119 0.11 6.14 -12.71
CA GLN A 119 1.38 5.48 -13.01
C GLN A 119 1.18 4.15 -13.77
N ALA A 120 -0.06 3.78 -14.11
CA ALA A 120 -0.37 2.56 -14.86
C ALA A 120 -0.32 2.74 -16.39
N ALA A 121 0.21 3.88 -16.87
CA ALA A 121 0.33 4.25 -18.28
C ALA A 121 1.73 3.99 -18.84
#